data_AF-A0A1X7KYU8-F1
#
_entry.id   AF-A0A1X7KYU8-F1
#
_cell.length_a   1.000
_cell.length_b   1.000
_cell.length_c   1.000
_cell.angle_alpha   90.00
_cell.angle_beta   90.00
_cell.angle_gamma   90.00
#
_symmetry.space_group_name_H-M   'P 1'
#
loop_
_entity.id
_entity.type
_entity.pdbx_description
1 polymer ?
#
loop_
_entity_poly.entity_id
_entity_poly.type
_entity_poly.pdbx_seq_one_letter_code
_entity_poly.pdbx_strand_id
1 'polypeptide(L)'
;MGFATKKTKRWELQQLTWTFVSIVMFIPLPVHLFLFVMLAQAKKSKIKSWYATAIAFMLLEFALFASFIYFVGAMSQGLLLTFGGYVSAYIVGNGLLLNRAKPYLQRLELAEIHPLRWIPTASSSGKLELTEATLDTPQVFIERMLYWRREITNVSMQRDIDKIIHLFQLLESKDKIEADKFLVRHSTVVSVLMKYDEIENSKLKNAVTTDSKRKLEEVLAQAAVAIEQEVTNQFKAGILDVSAETDVYIQTLKNRNLLKD
;
A
#
# COMPACT_ATOMS: atom_id res chain seq x y z
N MET A 1 -6.23 5.90 -19.52
CA MET A 1 -5.85 5.80 -18.08
C MET A 1 -5.62 7.18 -17.52
N GLY A 2 -5.80 7.34 -16.20
CA GLY A 2 -5.57 8.57 -15.44
C GLY A 2 -4.08 8.87 -15.29
N PHE A 3 -3.76 10.03 -14.72
CA PHE A 3 -2.38 10.48 -14.48
C PHE A 3 -1.77 9.84 -13.22
N ALA A 4 -2.58 9.59 -12.19
CA ALA A 4 -2.14 9.06 -10.91
C ALA A 4 -2.73 7.67 -10.59
N THR A 5 -3.85 7.33 -11.20
CA THR A 5 -4.70 6.17 -10.89
C THR A 5 -5.06 5.38 -12.14
N LYS A 6 -5.62 4.17 -11.97
CA LYS A 6 -6.14 3.39 -13.11
C LYS A 6 -7.49 3.94 -13.63
N LYS A 7 -8.10 4.89 -12.91
CA LYS A 7 -9.39 5.53 -13.22
C LYS A 7 -9.30 6.50 -14.41
N THR A 8 -10.43 7.06 -14.81
CA THR A 8 -10.50 8.03 -15.91
C THR A 8 -10.01 9.40 -15.46
N LYS A 9 -9.44 10.20 -16.38
CA LYS A 9 -9.00 11.58 -16.10
C LYS A 9 -10.12 12.46 -15.55
N ARG A 10 -11.37 12.23 -15.98
CA ARG A 10 -12.55 12.94 -15.49
C ARG A 10 -12.77 12.72 -13.99
N TRP A 11 -12.61 11.50 -13.52
CA TRP A 11 -12.73 11.18 -12.09
C TRP A 11 -11.63 11.87 -11.28
N GLU A 12 -10.39 11.84 -11.75
CA GLU A 12 -9.27 12.51 -11.07
C GLU A 12 -9.49 14.03 -10.97
N LEU A 13 -9.97 14.66 -12.05
CA LEU A 13 -10.32 16.09 -12.04
C LEU A 13 -11.44 16.38 -11.06
N GLN A 14 -12.48 15.54 -11.02
CA GLN A 14 -13.61 15.72 -10.10
C GLN A 14 -13.16 15.71 -8.64
N GLN A 15 -12.26 14.80 -8.26
CA GLN A 15 -11.74 14.74 -6.89
C GLN A 15 -10.81 15.93 -6.55
N LEU A 16 -10.12 16.50 -7.54
CA LEU A 16 -9.24 17.66 -7.36
C LEU A 16 -9.93 19.02 -7.58
N THR A 17 -11.23 19.05 -7.92
CA THR A 17 -11.97 20.29 -8.21
C THR A 17 -11.77 21.36 -7.14
N TRP A 18 -11.90 20.97 -5.86
CA TRP A 18 -11.71 21.89 -4.73
C TRP A 18 -10.28 22.43 -4.60
N THR A 19 -9.29 21.63 -4.97
CA THR A 19 -7.88 22.06 -5.04
C THR A 19 -7.68 23.13 -6.11
N PHE A 20 -8.32 22.98 -7.27
CA PHE A 20 -8.25 24.01 -8.30
C PHE A 20 -9.04 25.26 -7.92
N VAL A 21 -10.19 25.09 -7.28
CA VAL A 21 -10.99 26.22 -6.77
C VAL A 21 -10.21 27.02 -5.73
N SER A 22 -9.42 26.39 -4.85
CA SER A 22 -8.60 27.12 -3.87
C SER A 22 -7.45 27.93 -4.51
N ILE A 23 -7.00 27.55 -5.70
CA ILE A 23 -5.99 28.27 -6.47
C ILE A 23 -6.60 29.43 -7.27
N VAL A 24 -7.86 29.31 -7.71
CA VAL A 24 -8.50 30.39 -8.48
C VAL A 24 -9.13 31.42 -7.53
N MET A 25 -9.70 30.97 -6.42
CA MET A 25 -10.26 31.87 -5.40
C MET A 25 -9.18 32.40 -4.48
N PHE A 26 -8.39 33.35 -5.00
CA PHE A 26 -7.68 34.32 -4.16
C PHE A 26 -8.68 35.37 -3.69
N ILE A 27 -9.59 34.98 -2.79
CA ILE A 27 -10.47 35.95 -2.14
C ILE A 27 -9.70 36.52 -0.95
N PRO A 28 -9.63 37.85 -0.78
CA PRO A 28 -9.13 38.49 0.44
C PRO A 28 -10.15 38.30 1.58
N LEU A 29 -10.47 37.05 1.91
CA LEU A 29 -11.20 36.66 3.10
C LEU A 29 -10.20 36.51 4.25
N PRO A 30 -10.61 36.65 5.51
CA PRO A 30 -9.70 36.49 6.65
C PRO A 30 -9.03 35.10 6.73
N VAL A 31 -9.56 34.10 6.00
CA VAL A 31 -9.05 32.73 5.97
C VAL A 31 -9.04 32.23 4.53
N HIS A 32 -7.91 31.73 4.05
CA HIS A 32 -7.83 31.18 2.69
C HIS A 32 -8.57 29.85 2.53
N LEU A 33 -9.14 29.65 1.34
CA LEU A 33 -9.90 28.44 1.00
C LEU A 33 -9.05 27.15 1.05
N PHE A 34 -7.73 27.25 0.77
CA PHE A 34 -6.83 26.09 0.72
C PHE A 34 -6.77 25.35 2.06
N LEU A 35 -6.98 26.02 3.19
CA LEU A 35 -6.98 25.43 4.52
C LEU A 35 -8.08 24.37 4.69
N PHE A 36 -9.29 24.72 4.26
CA PHE A 36 -10.44 23.81 4.29
C PHE A 36 -10.22 22.62 3.35
N VAL A 37 -9.62 22.87 2.19
CA VAL A 37 -9.26 21.81 1.24
C VAL A 37 -8.19 20.89 1.83
N MET A 38 -7.16 21.42 2.47
CA MET A 38 -6.11 20.63 3.15
C MET A 38 -6.70 19.74 4.25
N LEU A 39 -7.59 20.28 5.09
CA LEU A 39 -8.29 19.53 6.12
C LEU A 39 -9.19 18.43 5.53
N ALA A 40 -9.98 18.77 4.51
CA ALA A 40 -10.86 17.83 3.84
C ALA A 40 -10.07 16.69 3.17
N GLN A 41 -8.98 17.02 2.48
CA GLN A 41 -8.09 16.02 1.89
C GLN A 41 -7.47 15.12 2.97
N ALA A 42 -6.95 15.70 4.06
CA ALA A 42 -6.35 14.93 5.15
C ALA A 42 -7.33 13.99 5.85
N LYS A 43 -8.59 14.43 6.06
CA LYS A 43 -9.65 13.61 6.66
C LYS A 43 -10.10 12.48 5.74
N LYS A 44 -10.31 12.79 4.45
CA LYS A 44 -10.70 11.78 3.44
C LYS A 44 -9.60 10.76 3.20
N SER A 45 -8.34 11.21 3.14
CA SER A 45 -7.20 10.32 2.95
C SER A 45 -6.75 9.64 4.25
N LYS A 46 -7.17 10.12 5.42
CA LYS A 46 -6.75 9.63 6.74
C LYS A 46 -5.22 9.63 6.91
N ILE A 47 -4.55 10.73 6.56
CA ILE A 47 -3.09 10.89 6.75
C ILE A 47 -2.83 11.88 7.89
N LYS A 48 -2.21 11.40 8.98
CA LYS A 48 -1.97 12.20 10.20
C LYS A 48 -1.06 13.39 9.95
N SER A 49 0.05 13.22 9.21
CA SER A 49 0.96 14.33 8.92
C SER A 49 0.27 15.45 8.14
N TRP A 50 -0.64 15.11 7.22
CA TRP A 50 -1.38 16.12 6.46
C TRP A 50 -2.35 16.88 7.35
N TYR A 51 -3.02 16.17 8.26
CA TYR A 51 -3.89 16.78 9.25
C TYR A 51 -3.13 17.75 10.17
N ALA A 52 -1.95 17.34 10.66
CA ALA A 52 -1.08 18.20 11.45
C ALA A 52 -0.63 19.45 10.68
N THR A 53 -0.21 19.30 9.41
CA THR A 53 0.16 20.46 8.59
C THR A 53 -1.03 21.40 8.35
N ALA A 54 -2.24 20.88 8.19
CA ALA A 54 -3.42 21.71 7.99
C ALA A 54 -3.76 22.52 9.26
N ILE A 55 -3.64 21.91 10.44
CA ILE A 55 -3.78 22.62 11.72
C ILE A 55 -2.69 23.70 11.89
N ALA A 56 -1.44 23.38 11.56
CA ALA A 56 -0.34 24.33 11.66
C ALA A 56 -0.57 25.57 10.77
N PHE A 57 -0.98 25.37 9.52
CA PHE A 57 -1.35 26.47 8.62
C PHE A 57 -2.58 27.24 9.12
N MET A 58 -3.56 26.56 9.72
CA MET A 58 -4.73 27.22 10.31
C MET A 58 -4.33 28.16 11.47
N LEU A 59 -3.45 27.70 12.37
CA LEU A 59 -2.92 28.53 13.45
C LEU A 59 -2.10 29.71 12.92
N LEU A 60 -1.30 29.49 11.88
CA LEU A 60 -0.54 30.55 11.21
C LEU A 60 -1.46 31.62 10.65
N GLU A 61 -2.57 31.23 10.01
CA GLU A 61 -3.53 32.20 9.47
C GLU A 61 -4.28 32.98 10.55
N PHE A 62 -4.66 32.33 11.66
CA PHE A 62 -5.22 33.08 12.79
C PHE A 62 -4.22 34.11 13.34
N ALA A 63 -2.94 33.76 13.41
CA ALA A 63 -1.90 34.70 13.84
C ALA A 63 -1.73 35.86 12.84
N LEU A 64 -1.72 35.58 11.54
CA LEU A 64 -1.65 36.61 10.49
C LEU A 64 -2.89 37.50 10.51
N PHE A 65 -4.08 36.94 10.73
CA PHE A 65 -5.32 37.70 10.83
C PHE A 65 -5.34 38.61 12.07
N ALA A 66 -4.93 38.09 13.23
CA ALA A 66 -4.79 38.90 14.45
C ALA A 66 -3.76 40.03 14.26
N SER A 67 -2.63 39.72 13.61
CA SER A 67 -1.61 40.70 13.24
C SER A 67 -2.17 41.78 12.30
N PHE A 68 -3.01 41.39 11.33
CA PHE A 68 -3.66 42.33 10.42
C PHE A 68 -4.56 43.30 11.19
N ILE A 69 -5.45 42.80 12.06
CA ILE A 69 -6.33 43.65 12.88
C ILE A 69 -5.53 44.65 13.71
N TYR A 70 -4.41 44.22 14.29
CA TYR A 70 -3.58 45.07 15.12
C TYR A 70 -2.89 46.19 14.32
N PHE A 71 -2.44 45.92 13.10
CA PHE A 71 -1.64 46.86 12.31
C PHE A 71 -2.40 47.62 11.21
N VAL A 72 -3.63 47.24 10.87
CA VAL A 72 -4.38 47.81 9.73
C VAL A 72 -4.60 49.32 9.86
N GLY A 73 -4.81 49.84 11.08
CA GLY A 73 -4.99 51.27 11.33
C GLY A 73 -3.70 52.08 11.36
N ALA A 74 -2.55 51.43 11.54
CA ALA A 74 -1.27 52.08 11.74
C ALA A 74 -0.44 52.26 10.44
N MET A 75 -0.87 51.64 9.31
CA MET A 75 -0.15 51.67 8.02
C MET A 75 1.37 51.42 8.19
N SER A 76 1.72 50.45 9.04
CA SER A 76 3.09 50.23 9.52
C SER A 76 3.84 49.17 8.71
N GLN A 77 5.15 49.03 8.95
CA GLN A 77 5.95 47.89 8.44
C GLN A 77 5.36 46.53 8.85
N GLY A 78 4.67 46.46 10.01
CA GLY A 78 3.97 45.27 10.46
C GLY A 78 2.86 44.86 9.48
N LEU A 79 2.09 45.80 8.96
CA LEU A 79 1.04 45.53 7.97
C LEU A 79 1.59 44.93 6.68
N LEU A 80 2.75 45.42 6.21
CA LEU A 80 3.45 44.88 5.04
C LEU A 80 3.92 43.44 5.27
N LEU A 81 4.47 43.14 6.45
CA LEU A 81 4.87 41.79 6.82
C LEU A 81 3.67 40.85 6.90
N THR A 82 2.55 41.31 7.45
CA THR A 82 1.31 40.53 7.48
C THR A 82 0.81 40.21 6.07
N PHE A 83 0.81 41.20 5.17
CA PHE A 83 0.43 41.01 3.77
C PHE A 83 1.35 40.04 3.04
N GLY A 84 2.67 40.20 3.19
CA GLY A 84 3.66 39.29 2.63
C GLY A 84 3.53 37.86 3.18
N GLY A 85 3.26 37.72 4.47
CA GLY A 85 2.97 36.44 5.12
C GLY A 85 1.71 35.78 4.58
N TYR A 86 0.64 36.56 4.38
CA TYR A 86 -0.64 36.09 3.84
C TYR A 86 -0.47 35.56 2.40
N VAL A 87 0.20 36.32 1.52
CA VAL A 87 0.51 35.89 0.15
C VAL A 87 1.45 34.66 0.14
N SER A 88 2.45 34.62 1.02
CA SER A 88 3.35 33.47 1.12
C SER A 88 2.64 32.21 1.58
N ALA A 89 1.78 32.31 2.59
CA ALA A 89 0.97 31.21 3.09
C ALA A 89 0.05 30.64 1.99
N TYR A 90 -0.55 31.53 1.19
CA TYR A 90 -1.38 31.14 0.05
C TYR A 90 -0.61 30.33 -1.00
N ILE A 91 0.55 30.83 -1.43
CA ILE A 91 1.38 30.19 -2.47
C ILE A 91 1.88 28.84 -1.97
N VAL A 92 2.44 28.80 -0.75
CA VAL A 92 2.99 27.57 -0.17
C VAL A 92 1.88 26.55 0.10
N GLY A 93 0.75 26.99 0.66
CA GLY A 93 -0.40 26.12 0.97
C GLY A 93 -0.98 25.44 -0.27
N ASN A 94 -1.23 26.20 -1.33
CA ASN A 94 -1.70 25.66 -2.60
C ASN A 94 -0.63 24.80 -3.31
N GLY A 95 0.64 25.20 -3.26
CA GLY A 95 1.74 24.40 -3.80
C GLY A 95 1.85 23.02 -3.12
N LEU A 96 1.67 22.98 -1.80
CA LEU A 96 1.63 21.72 -1.04
C LEU A 96 0.42 20.85 -1.42
N LEU A 97 -0.76 21.44 -1.63
CA LEU A 97 -1.93 20.69 -2.09
C LEU A 97 -1.70 20.02 -3.46
N LEU A 98 -1.07 20.73 -4.40
CA LEU A 98 -0.74 20.19 -5.71
C LEU A 98 0.28 19.04 -5.62
N ASN A 99 1.33 19.20 -4.81
CA ASN A 99 2.31 18.12 -4.60
C ASN A 99 1.67 16.87 -3.96
N ARG A 100 0.61 17.05 -3.16
CA ARG A 100 -0.14 15.97 -2.52
C ARG A 100 -1.22 15.34 -3.41
N ALA A 101 -1.50 15.90 -4.59
CA ALA A 101 -2.59 15.46 -5.46
C ALA A 101 -2.46 13.97 -5.87
N LYS A 102 -1.25 13.54 -6.27
CA LYS A 102 -1.00 12.14 -6.67
C LYS A 102 -1.23 11.14 -5.52
N PRO A 103 -0.56 11.26 -4.36
CA PRO A 103 -0.81 10.33 -3.25
C PRO A 103 -2.24 10.43 -2.69
N TYR A 104 -2.89 11.58 -2.80
CA TYR A 104 -4.29 11.75 -2.42
C TYR A 104 -5.22 10.90 -3.30
N LEU A 105 -5.08 11.01 -4.62
CA LEU A 105 -5.92 10.27 -5.58
C LEU A 105 -5.73 8.76 -5.46
N GLN A 106 -4.49 8.29 -5.30
CA GLN A 106 -4.19 6.87 -5.10
C GLN A 106 -4.88 6.32 -3.84
N ARG A 107 -4.89 7.10 -2.77
CA ARG A 107 -5.52 6.70 -1.51
C ARG A 107 -7.05 6.71 -1.60
N LEU A 108 -7.64 7.63 -2.36
CA LEU A 108 -9.08 7.60 -2.65
C LEU A 108 -9.47 6.40 -3.51
N GLU A 109 -8.67 6.02 -4.50
CA GLU A 109 -8.90 4.81 -5.30
C GLU A 109 -8.87 3.55 -4.41
N LEU A 110 -7.93 3.48 -3.45
CA LEU A 110 -7.90 2.40 -2.46
C LEU A 110 -9.13 2.39 -1.55
N ALA A 111 -9.68 3.56 -1.21
CA ALA A 111 -10.86 3.69 -0.36
C ALA A 111 -12.12 3.03 -0.95
N GLU A 112 -12.22 2.94 -2.28
CA GLU A 112 -13.33 2.28 -2.97
C GLU A 112 -13.31 0.76 -2.80
N ILE A 113 -12.12 0.18 -2.57
CA ILE A 113 -11.91 -1.26 -2.48
C ILE A 113 -11.80 -1.70 -1.01
N HIS A 114 -11.27 -0.84 -0.13
CA HIS A 114 -11.07 -1.13 1.29
C HIS A 114 -11.32 0.12 2.16
N PRO A 115 -11.99 0.02 3.33
CA PRO A 115 -12.05 1.13 4.28
C PRO A 115 -10.66 1.61 4.69
N LEU A 116 -10.36 2.89 4.45
CA LEU A 116 -9.08 3.49 4.79
C LEU A 116 -8.85 3.55 6.31
N ARG A 117 -7.59 3.47 6.74
CA ARG A 117 -7.15 3.70 8.13
C ARG A 117 -6.19 4.88 8.24
N TRP A 118 -6.01 5.38 9.47
CA TRP A 118 -5.13 6.52 9.74
C TRP A 118 -3.66 6.11 9.68
N ILE A 119 -2.93 6.62 8.69
CA ILE A 119 -1.49 6.38 8.56
C ILE A 119 -0.67 7.62 8.95
N PRO A 120 0.57 7.45 9.43
CA PRO A 120 1.42 8.57 9.83
C PRO A 120 1.80 9.48 8.65
N THR A 121 2.24 8.92 7.52
CA THR A 121 2.76 9.69 6.37
C THR A 121 2.32 9.11 5.02
N ALA A 122 2.26 9.92 3.96
CA ALA A 122 1.84 9.42 2.64
C ALA A 122 2.74 8.30 2.07
N SER A 123 4.04 8.33 2.37
CA SER A 123 5.01 7.31 1.96
C SER A 123 4.85 5.98 2.68
N SER A 124 4.19 5.96 3.84
CA SER A 124 3.95 4.72 4.58
C SER A 124 2.78 3.90 4.02
N SER A 125 1.99 4.45 3.08
CA SER A 125 0.84 3.74 2.47
C SER A 125 1.26 2.41 1.86
N GLY A 126 2.38 2.38 1.12
CA GLY A 126 2.85 1.15 0.48
C GLY A 126 3.39 0.10 1.46
N LYS A 127 4.03 0.50 2.57
CA LYS A 127 4.57 -0.45 3.55
C LYS A 127 3.49 -0.93 4.52
N LEU A 128 2.78 -0.02 5.18
CA LEU A 128 1.82 -0.37 6.23
C LEU A 128 0.56 -1.08 5.69
N GLU A 129 0.11 -0.78 4.47
CA GLU A 129 -1.08 -1.47 3.92
C GLU A 129 -0.74 -2.85 3.32
N LEU A 130 0.52 -3.08 2.91
CA LEU A 130 1.03 -4.43 2.61
C LEU A 130 1.30 -5.25 3.89
N THR A 131 1.63 -4.60 5.02
CA THR A 131 1.87 -5.28 6.30
C THR A 131 0.58 -5.63 7.07
N GLU A 132 -0.58 -5.05 6.72
CA GLU A 132 -1.85 -5.26 7.43
C GLU A 132 -3.00 -5.76 6.55
N ALA A 133 -2.71 -6.38 5.41
CA ALA A 133 -3.61 -7.35 4.79
C ALA A 133 -3.69 -8.61 5.69
N THR A 134 -4.15 -8.43 6.93
CA THR A 134 -4.01 -9.35 8.08
C THR A 134 -2.56 -9.81 8.28
N LEU A 135 -1.96 -9.53 9.43
CA LEU A 135 -0.78 -10.28 9.86
C LEU A 135 -1.20 -11.75 10.05
N ASP A 136 -1.35 -12.47 8.93
CA ASP A 136 -1.26 -13.90 8.91
C ASP A 136 0.19 -14.16 9.27
N THR A 137 0.43 -14.56 10.52
CA THR A 137 1.68 -15.27 10.79
C THR A 137 1.71 -16.48 9.84
N PRO A 138 2.89 -17.00 9.48
CA PRO A 138 3.01 -18.23 8.71
C PRO A 138 2.03 -19.34 9.18
N GLN A 139 1.83 -19.45 10.50
CA GLN A 139 0.87 -20.36 11.09
C GLN A 139 -0.59 -20.05 10.73
N VAL A 140 -1.03 -18.80 10.83
CA VAL A 140 -2.40 -18.41 10.49
C VAL A 140 -2.69 -18.60 9.00
N PHE A 141 -1.70 -18.37 8.13
CA PHE A 141 -1.84 -18.67 6.70
C PHE A 141 -2.06 -20.17 6.46
N ILE A 142 -1.27 -21.03 7.10
CA ILE A 142 -1.45 -22.49 7.02
C ILE A 142 -2.82 -22.90 7.54
N GLU A 143 -3.27 -22.35 8.68
CA GLU A 143 -4.59 -22.64 9.24
C GLU A 143 -5.73 -22.26 8.29
N ARG A 144 -5.63 -21.09 7.62
CA ARG A 144 -6.60 -20.65 6.61
C ARG A 144 -6.58 -21.57 5.39
N MET A 145 -5.41 -21.97 4.91
CA MET A 145 -5.30 -22.90 3.78
C MET A 145 -5.89 -24.28 4.14
N LEU A 146 -5.66 -24.77 5.37
CA LEU A 146 -6.26 -26.00 5.89
C LEU A 146 -7.78 -25.90 6.09
N TYR A 147 -8.28 -24.71 6.44
CA TYR A 147 -9.71 -24.45 6.46
C TYR A 147 -10.30 -24.57 5.05
N TRP A 148 -9.75 -23.85 4.07
CA TRP A 148 -10.27 -23.88 2.69
C TRP A 148 -10.10 -25.25 2.02
N ARG A 149 -9.05 -26.01 2.36
CA ARG A 149 -8.91 -27.41 1.93
C ARG A 149 -10.12 -28.27 2.30
N ARG A 150 -10.72 -28.03 3.47
CA ARG A 150 -11.88 -28.79 3.98
C ARG A 150 -13.19 -28.34 3.35
N GLU A 151 -13.34 -27.05 3.06
CA GLU A 151 -14.57 -26.49 2.47
C GLU A 151 -14.69 -26.79 0.97
N ILE A 152 -13.58 -26.74 0.23
CA ILE A 152 -13.59 -26.92 -1.22
C ILE A 152 -13.73 -28.40 -1.59
N THR A 153 -14.71 -28.73 -2.42
CA THR A 153 -14.96 -30.11 -2.85
C THR A 153 -14.12 -30.55 -4.06
N ASN A 154 -13.55 -29.60 -4.81
CA ASN A 154 -12.75 -29.88 -6.00
C ASN A 154 -11.39 -30.50 -5.64
N VAL A 155 -11.19 -31.76 -6.03
CA VAL A 155 -9.96 -32.54 -5.77
C VAL A 155 -8.71 -31.91 -6.41
N SER A 156 -8.82 -31.26 -7.57
CA SER A 156 -7.68 -30.59 -8.20
C SER A 156 -7.19 -29.43 -7.34
N MET A 157 -8.12 -28.59 -6.87
CA MET A 157 -7.80 -27.47 -6.00
C MET A 157 -7.24 -27.93 -4.65
N GLN A 158 -7.77 -29.01 -4.08
CA GLN A 158 -7.23 -29.58 -2.85
C GLN A 158 -5.75 -29.98 -3.00
N ARG A 159 -5.36 -30.57 -4.14
CA ARG A 159 -3.95 -30.90 -4.41
C ARG A 159 -3.08 -29.66 -4.54
N ASP A 160 -3.57 -28.62 -5.20
CA ASP A 160 -2.83 -27.35 -5.35
C ASP A 160 -2.66 -26.66 -3.97
N ILE A 161 -3.70 -26.69 -3.14
CA ILE A 161 -3.66 -26.21 -1.75
C ILE A 161 -2.62 -27.01 -0.93
N ASP A 162 -2.66 -28.33 -1.01
CA ASP A 162 -1.72 -29.21 -0.30
C ASP A 162 -0.27 -28.96 -0.71
N LYS A 163 -0.04 -28.75 -2.01
CA LYS A 163 1.27 -28.39 -2.54
C LYS A 163 1.76 -27.06 -2.00
N ILE A 164 0.91 -26.03 -1.98
CA ILE A 164 1.24 -24.70 -1.43
C ILE A 164 1.56 -24.81 0.07
N ILE A 165 0.74 -25.54 0.84
CA ILE A 165 0.98 -25.75 2.28
C ILE A 165 2.34 -26.42 2.51
N HIS A 166 2.65 -27.48 1.75
CA HIS A 166 3.92 -28.20 1.90
C HIS A 166 5.13 -27.31 1.57
N LEU A 167 5.07 -26.57 0.47
CA LEU A 167 6.15 -25.65 0.06
C LEU A 167 6.36 -24.53 1.08
N PHE A 168 5.28 -24.05 1.68
CA PHE A 168 5.35 -23.02 2.72
C PHE A 168 5.93 -23.55 4.03
N GLN A 169 5.56 -24.76 4.46
CA GLN A 169 6.16 -25.42 5.64
C GLN A 169 7.66 -25.68 5.45
N LEU A 170 8.07 -26.10 4.25
CA LEU A 170 9.49 -26.25 3.91
C LEU A 170 10.24 -24.93 4.03
N LEU A 171 9.64 -23.83 3.58
CA LEU A 171 10.23 -22.50 3.66
C LEU A 171 10.36 -22.01 5.12
N GLU A 172 9.29 -22.14 5.91
CA GLU A 172 9.26 -21.75 7.32
C GLU A 172 10.31 -22.51 8.15
N SER A 173 10.53 -23.80 7.85
CA SER A 173 11.53 -24.62 8.54
C SER A 173 12.97 -24.15 8.30
N LYS A 174 13.23 -23.47 7.18
CA LYS A 174 14.57 -23.05 6.78
C LYS A 174 14.87 -21.59 7.16
N ASP A 175 13.95 -20.68 6.85
CA ASP A 175 14.10 -19.25 7.15
C ASP A 175 12.75 -18.58 7.40
N LYS A 176 12.51 -18.19 8.65
CA LYS A 176 11.27 -17.52 9.08
C LYS A 176 11.11 -16.14 8.45
N ILE A 177 12.20 -15.40 8.21
CA ILE A 177 12.13 -14.04 7.65
C ILE A 177 11.76 -14.11 6.18
N GLU A 178 12.27 -15.10 5.45
CA GLU A 178 11.90 -15.28 4.04
C GLU A 178 10.49 -15.85 3.89
N ALA A 179 10.04 -16.70 4.82
CA ALA A 179 8.64 -17.13 4.89
C ALA A 179 7.65 -15.97 5.06
N ASP A 180 7.98 -14.98 5.90
CA ASP A 180 7.15 -13.78 6.04
C ASP A 180 7.09 -12.95 4.75
N LYS A 181 8.23 -12.78 4.06
CA LYS A 181 8.25 -12.08 2.76
C LYS A 181 7.45 -12.83 1.71
N PHE A 182 7.54 -14.16 1.71
CA PHE A 182 6.82 -15.03 0.81
C PHE A 182 5.30 -14.95 1.03
N LEU A 183 4.86 -14.93 2.30
CA LEU A 183 3.46 -14.75 2.66
C LEU A 183 2.90 -13.43 2.13
N VAL A 184 3.65 -12.33 2.25
CA VAL A 184 3.23 -11.03 1.71
C VAL A 184 3.05 -11.10 0.19
N ARG A 185 3.96 -11.77 -0.53
CA ARG A 185 3.92 -11.91 -1.99
C ARG A 185 2.74 -12.75 -2.48
N HIS A 186 2.36 -13.80 -1.74
CA HIS A 186 1.33 -14.77 -2.15
C HIS A 186 0.03 -14.69 -1.34
N SER A 187 -0.16 -13.65 -0.53
CA SER A 187 -1.36 -13.41 0.29
C SER A 187 -2.67 -13.44 -0.50
N THR A 188 -2.62 -13.13 -1.80
CA THR A 188 -3.77 -13.14 -2.70
C THR A 188 -4.36 -14.54 -2.94
N VAL A 189 -3.61 -15.62 -2.68
CA VAL A 189 -4.10 -17.00 -2.83
C VAL A 189 -5.32 -17.26 -1.96
N VAL A 190 -5.31 -16.78 -0.71
CA VAL A 190 -6.46 -16.94 0.22
C VAL A 190 -7.70 -16.23 -0.30
N SER A 191 -7.52 -15.07 -0.95
CA SER A 191 -8.63 -14.32 -1.55
C SER A 191 -9.25 -15.06 -2.73
N VAL A 192 -8.44 -15.77 -3.52
CA VAL A 192 -8.92 -16.62 -4.63
C VAL A 192 -9.76 -17.78 -4.10
N LEU A 193 -9.31 -18.44 -3.03
CA LEU A 193 -10.03 -19.54 -2.39
C LEU A 193 -11.37 -19.08 -1.80
N MET A 194 -11.38 -17.96 -1.09
CA MET A 194 -12.60 -17.36 -0.55
C MET A 194 -13.62 -17.05 -1.65
N LYS A 195 -13.17 -16.49 -2.78
CA LYS A 195 -14.06 -16.21 -3.92
C LYS A 195 -14.54 -17.46 -4.63
N TYR A 196 -13.74 -18.52 -4.65
CA TYR A 196 -14.18 -19.80 -5.19
C TYR A 196 -15.32 -20.38 -4.35
N ASP A 197 -15.14 -20.40 -3.03
CA ASP A 197 -16.15 -20.88 -2.08
C ASP A 197 -17.45 -20.05 -2.14
N GLU A 198 -17.36 -18.71 -2.21
CA GLU A 198 -18.53 -17.85 -2.39
C GLU A 198 -19.34 -18.24 -3.64
N ILE A 199 -18.67 -18.53 -4.76
CA ILE A 199 -19.34 -18.94 -6.01
C ILE A 199 -19.89 -20.37 -5.88
N GLU A 200 -19.17 -21.26 -5.18
CA GLU A 200 -19.64 -22.62 -4.89
C GLU A 200 -20.92 -22.63 -4.07
N ASN A 201 -20.95 -21.85 -3.00
CA ASN A 201 -22.07 -21.73 -2.07
C ASN A 201 -23.23 -20.88 -2.60
N SER A 202 -23.00 -20.03 -3.60
CA SER A 202 -24.05 -19.20 -4.20
C SER A 202 -25.19 -19.99 -4.86
N LYS A 203 -24.97 -21.28 -5.19
CA LYS A 203 -25.90 -22.16 -5.94
C LYS A 203 -26.37 -21.59 -7.29
N LEU A 204 -25.75 -20.51 -7.77
CA LEU A 204 -26.02 -19.92 -9.06
C LEU A 204 -25.38 -20.80 -10.14
N LYS A 205 -26.21 -21.37 -11.02
CA LYS A 205 -25.77 -22.20 -12.14
C LYS A 205 -25.98 -21.44 -13.45
N ASN A 206 -25.11 -20.48 -13.74
CA ASN A 206 -25.10 -19.77 -15.01
C ASN A 206 -23.71 -19.87 -15.68
N ALA A 207 -23.64 -19.63 -17.00
CA ALA A 207 -22.39 -19.75 -17.75
C ALA A 207 -21.25 -18.88 -17.17
N VAL A 208 -21.58 -17.69 -16.67
CA VAL A 208 -20.62 -16.75 -16.06
C VAL A 208 -20.01 -17.31 -14.78
N THR A 209 -20.81 -17.96 -13.93
CA THR A 209 -20.34 -18.58 -12.69
C THR A 209 -19.43 -19.77 -12.96
N THR A 210 -19.76 -20.61 -13.96
CA THR A 210 -18.91 -21.74 -14.36
C THR A 210 -17.58 -21.28 -14.92
N ASP A 211 -17.59 -20.27 -15.81
CA ASP A 211 -16.36 -19.69 -16.36
C ASP A 211 -15.51 -19.01 -15.28
N SER A 212 -16.15 -18.35 -14.31
CA SER A 212 -15.44 -17.72 -13.19
C SER A 212 -14.80 -18.77 -12.28
N LYS A 213 -15.49 -19.87 -11.97
CA LYS A 213 -14.91 -20.99 -11.20
C LYS A 213 -13.68 -21.57 -11.91
N ARG A 214 -13.78 -21.85 -13.21
CA ARG A 214 -12.66 -22.37 -14.00
C ARG A 214 -11.46 -21.41 -14.02
N LYS A 215 -11.70 -20.10 -14.15
CA LYS A 215 -10.62 -19.10 -14.07
C LYS A 215 -9.96 -19.07 -12.70
N LEU A 216 -10.72 -19.21 -11.62
CA LEU A 216 -10.15 -19.26 -10.26
C LEU A 216 -9.32 -20.54 -10.04
N GLU A 217 -9.77 -21.67 -10.59
CA GLU A 217 -9.01 -22.94 -10.60
C GLU A 217 -7.69 -22.78 -11.37
N GLU A 218 -7.74 -22.20 -12.58
CA GLU A 218 -6.54 -21.93 -13.38
C GLU A 218 -5.56 -20.99 -12.68
N VAL A 219 -6.07 -19.94 -12.02
CA VAL A 219 -5.24 -19.00 -11.25
C VAL A 219 -4.58 -19.69 -10.06
N LEU A 220 -5.29 -20.57 -9.34
CA LEU A 220 -4.70 -21.32 -8.23
C LEU A 220 -3.60 -22.28 -8.71
N ALA A 221 -3.84 -23.00 -9.81
CA ALA A 221 -2.84 -23.88 -10.41
C ALA A 221 -1.58 -23.11 -10.84
N GLN A 222 -1.75 -21.94 -11.47
CA GLN A 222 -0.62 -21.07 -11.82
C GLN A 222 0.12 -20.55 -10.59
N ALA A 223 -0.61 -20.17 -9.53
CA ALA A 223 0.00 -19.75 -8.28
C ALA A 223 0.84 -20.89 -7.65
N ALA A 224 0.32 -22.13 -7.63
CA ALA A 224 1.05 -23.28 -7.11
C ALA A 224 2.36 -23.55 -7.87
N VAL A 225 2.36 -23.41 -9.20
CA VAL A 225 3.57 -23.55 -10.04
C VAL A 225 4.55 -22.41 -9.81
N ALA A 226 4.07 -21.16 -9.75
CA ALA A 226 4.91 -20.00 -9.49
C ALA A 226 5.60 -20.10 -8.12
N ILE A 227 4.84 -20.51 -7.10
CA ILE A 227 5.32 -20.77 -5.74
C ILE A 227 6.41 -21.85 -5.75
N GLU A 228 6.18 -22.98 -6.42
CA GLU A 228 7.18 -24.04 -6.55
C GLU A 228 8.48 -23.56 -7.21
N GLN A 229 8.36 -22.76 -8.27
CA GLN A 229 9.52 -22.23 -8.99
C GLN A 229 10.31 -21.23 -8.14
N GLU A 230 9.62 -20.37 -7.39
CA GLU A 230 10.25 -19.42 -6.47
C GLU A 230 11.02 -20.15 -5.36
N VAL A 231 10.39 -21.12 -4.70
CA VAL A 231 11.02 -21.95 -3.67
C VAL A 231 12.22 -22.70 -4.24
N THR A 232 12.08 -23.31 -5.42
CA THR A 232 13.18 -24.00 -6.11
C THR A 232 14.36 -23.08 -6.40
N ASN A 233 14.10 -21.87 -6.88
CA ASN A 233 15.15 -20.89 -7.16
C ASN A 233 15.89 -20.49 -5.89
N GLN A 234 15.18 -20.33 -4.78
CA GLN A 234 15.78 -20.04 -3.48
C GLN A 234 16.64 -21.20 -2.97
N PHE A 235 16.20 -22.44 -3.16
CA PHE A 235 17.03 -23.61 -2.84
C PHE A 235 18.29 -23.69 -3.69
N LYS A 236 18.18 -23.42 -5.00
CA LYS A 236 19.35 -23.38 -5.90
C LYS A 236 20.35 -22.31 -5.51
N ALA A 237 19.90 -21.10 -5.19
CA ALA A 237 20.77 -20.02 -4.72
C ALA A 237 21.53 -20.42 -3.45
N GLY A 238 20.82 -20.97 -2.46
CA GLY A 238 21.46 -21.43 -1.23
C GLY A 238 22.46 -22.58 -1.43
N ILE A 239 22.21 -23.50 -2.37
CA ILE A 239 23.16 -24.57 -2.69
C ILE A 239 24.41 -24.02 -3.38
N LEU A 240 24.24 -23.04 -4.28
CA LEU A 240 25.36 -22.38 -4.97
C LEU A 240 26.26 -21.64 -3.97
N ASP A 241 25.67 -20.96 -3.00
CA ASP A 241 26.42 -20.27 -1.94
C ASP A 241 27.21 -21.27 -1.07
N VAL A 242 26.58 -22.37 -0.66
CA VAL A 242 27.26 -23.44 0.11
C VAL A 242 28.36 -24.11 -0.71
N SER A 243 28.15 -24.32 -2.02
CA SER A 243 29.18 -24.87 -2.91
C SER A 243 30.38 -23.93 -3.01
N ALA A 244 30.15 -22.63 -3.18
CA ALA A 244 31.21 -21.63 -3.23
C ALA A 244 31.97 -21.54 -1.89
N GLU A 245 31.26 -21.58 -0.75
CA GLU A 245 31.89 -21.61 0.57
C GLU A 245 32.69 -22.89 0.81
N THR A 246 32.19 -24.03 0.35
CA THR A 246 32.88 -25.33 0.45
C THR A 246 34.15 -25.34 -0.40
N ASP A 247 34.08 -24.80 -1.62
CA ASP A 247 35.25 -24.69 -2.51
C ASP A 247 36.33 -23.76 -1.90
N VAL A 248 35.92 -22.63 -1.32
CA VAL A 248 36.82 -21.72 -0.61
C VAL A 248 37.41 -22.39 0.64
N TYR A 249 36.62 -23.17 1.37
CA TYR A 249 37.09 -23.92 2.54
C TYR A 249 38.10 -25.00 2.16
N ILE A 250 37.82 -25.79 1.12
CA ILE A 250 38.74 -26.80 0.58
C ILE A 250 40.03 -26.13 0.09
N GLN A 251 39.95 -25.01 -0.64
CA GLN A 251 41.13 -24.25 -1.05
C GLN A 251 41.92 -23.72 0.15
N THR A 252 41.24 -23.28 1.21
CA THR A 252 41.89 -22.82 2.44
C THR A 252 42.60 -23.97 3.15
N LEU A 253 41.99 -25.17 3.21
CA LEU A 253 42.60 -26.36 3.78
C LEU A 253 43.81 -26.85 2.97
N LYS A 254 43.73 -26.80 1.63
CA LYS A 254 44.86 -27.08 0.73
C LYS A 254 45.99 -26.07 0.93
N ASN A 255 45.69 -24.77 0.97
CA ASN A 255 46.67 -23.70 1.21
C ASN A 255 47.34 -23.79 2.59
N ARG A 256 46.64 -24.36 3.58
CA ARG A 256 47.19 -24.61 4.93
C ARG A 256 47.90 -25.97 5.04
N ASN A 257 48.07 -26.72 3.94
CA ASN A 257 48.66 -28.07 3.91
C ASN A 257 47.95 -29.10 4.82
N LEU A 258 46.68 -28.87 5.14
CA LEU A 258 45.87 -29.78 5.95
C LEU A 258 45.18 -30.87 5.10
N LEU A 259 45.13 -30.65 3.78
CA LEU A 259 44.71 -31.63 2.77
C LEU A 259 45.78 -31.69 1.69
N LYS A 260 46.24 -32.89 1.34
CA LYS A 260 47.07 -33.13 0.14
C LYS A 260 46.15 -33.38 -1.06
N ASP A 261 46.65 -33.05 -2.24
CA ASP A 261 45.91 -33.14 -3.50
C ASP A 261 45.30 -34.52 -3.78
#